data_AF-A0AAU3VK16-F1
#
_entry.id   AF-A0AAU3VK16-F1
#
_cell.length_a   1.000
_cell.length_b   1.000
_cell.length_c   1.000
_cell.angle_alpha   90.00
_cell.angle_beta   90.00
_cell.angle_gamma   90.00
#
_symmetry.space_group_name_H-M   'P 1'
#
loop_
_entity.id
_entity.type
_entity.pdbx_description
1 polymer ?
#
loop_
_entity_poly.entity_id
_entity_poly.type
_entity_poly.pdbx_seq_one_letter_code
_entity_poly.pdbx_strand_id
1 'polypeptide(L)' 'MTLIGSTVADNTAGTDGGGIYHKDGTVTLTGSTVRNNRPNNCGGPVPVPGCTG' A
#
# COMPACT_ATOMS: atom_id res chain seq x y z
N MET A 1 -11.28 5.00 2.91
CA MET A 1 -11.23 5.08 1.42
C MET A 1 -11.81 3.80 0.82
N THR A 2 -12.55 3.86 -0.30
CA THR A 2 -13.08 2.67 -0.98
C THR A 2 -12.60 2.62 -2.43
N LEU A 3 -12.01 1.50 -2.84
CA LEU A 3 -11.61 1.24 -4.22
C LEU A 3 -12.44 0.08 -4.79
N ILE A 4 -13.05 0.30 -5.95
CA ILE A 4 -13.92 -0.68 -6.60
C ILE A 4 -13.39 -0.91 -8.02
N GLY A 5 -13.06 -2.17 -8.35
CA GLY A 5 -12.58 -2.53 -9.69
C GLY A 5 -11.27 -1.84 -10.13
N SER A 6 -10.48 -1.33 -9.19
CA SER A 6 -9.32 -0.48 -9.48
C SER A 6 -8.02 -1.26 -9.39
N THR A 7 -6.99 -0.81 -10.12
CA THR A 7 -5.64 -1.37 -10.03
C THR A 7 -4.68 -0.33 -9.44
N VAL A 8 -4.04 -0.66 -8.33
CA VAL A 8 -2.96 0.12 -7.70
C VAL A 8 -1.68 -0.69 -7.89
N ALA A 9 -0.86 -0.31 -8.87
CA ALA A 9 0.34 -1.07 -9.19
C ALA A 9 1.55 -0.18 -9.48
N ASP A 10 2.73 -0.74 -9.22
CA ASP A 10 4.03 -0.18 -9.60
C ASP A 10 4.29 1.23 -9.02
N ASN A 11 3.69 1.53 -7.86
CA ASN A 11 3.94 2.79 -7.15
C ASN A 11 5.20 2.67 -6.28
N THR A 12 5.95 3.76 -6.16
CA THR A 12 7.13 3.85 -5.29
C THR A 12 6.99 5.08 -4.40
N ALA A 13 7.15 4.90 -3.09
CA ALA A 13 7.13 6.03 -2.16
C ALA A 13 8.54 6.48 -1.78
N GLY A 14 8.76 7.78 -1.79
CA GLY A 14 9.95 8.41 -1.21
C GLY A 14 9.79 8.72 0.28
N THR A 15 8.57 9.02 0.74
CA THR A 15 8.29 9.43 2.13
C THR A 15 7.18 8.64 2.80
N ASP A 16 6.00 8.47 2.20
CA ASP A 16 4.87 7.77 2.83
C ASP A 16 4.17 6.78 1.88
N GLY A 17 4.36 5.48 2.11
CA GLY A 17 3.54 4.37 1.58
C GLY A 17 3.49 4.23 0.05
N GLY A 18 4.20 3.24 -0.48
CA GLY A 18 4.41 3.07 -1.93
C GLY A 18 3.31 2.31 -2.65
N GLY A 19 2.07 2.40 -2.18
CA GLY A 19 0.92 1.72 -2.79
C GLY A 19 -0.39 2.28 -2.27
N ILE A 20 -0.77 1.91 -1.03
CA ILE A 20 -1.92 2.50 -0.34
C ILE A 20 -1.41 3.03 1.00
N TYR A 21 -1.47 4.36 1.16
CA TYR A 21 -1.25 5.03 2.44
C TYR A 21 -2.57 5.59 2.94
N HIS A 22 -2.95 5.24 4.16
CA HIS A 22 -4.11 5.79 4.83
C HIS A 22 -3.77 5.96 6.30
N LYS A 23 -3.74 7.22 6.77
CA LYS A 23 -3.22 7.58 8.09
C LYS A 23 -4.11 7.09 9.22
N ASP A 24 -5.44 7.18 9.08
CA ASP A 24 -6.40 6.80 10.11
C ASP A 24 -7.66 6.20 9.47
N GLY A 25 -8.08 5.01 9.93
CA GLY A 25 -9.29 4.32 9.49
C GLY A 25 -9.07 3.25 8.41
N THR A 26 -10.18 2.71 7.88
CA THR A 26 -10.16 1.51 7.02
C THR A 26 -10.11 1.85 5.52
N VAL A 27 -9.35 1.05 4.77
CA VAL A 27 -9.41 1.00 3.32
C VAL A 27 -10.16 -0.26 2.89
N THR A 28 -11.21 -0.09 2.09
CA THR A 28 -12.01 -1.19 1.54
C THR A 28 -11.67 -1.39 0.07
N LEU A 29 -11.29 -2.62 -0.31
CA LEU A 29 -10.96 -3.01 -1.67
C LEU A 29 -11.98 -4.04 -2.16
N THR A 30 -12.80 -3.66 -3.13
CA THR A 30 -13.79 -4.56 -3.75
C THR A 30 -13.39 -4.82 -5.20
N GLY A 31 -13.04 -6.06 -5.52
CA GLY A 31 -12.60 -6.44 -6.88
C GLY A 31 -11.40 -5.64 -7.38
N SER A 32 -10.55 -5.13 -6.49
CA SER A 32 -9.40 -4.29 -6.83
C SER A 32 -8.10 -5.07 -6.71
N THR A 33 -7.10 -4.71 -7.52
CA THR A 33 -5.77 -5.34 -7.53
C THR A 33 -4.73 -4.39 -6.97
N VAL A 34 -3.93 -4.85 -6.00
CA VAL A 34 -2.80 -4.10 -5.42
C VAL A 34 -1.53 -4.94 -5.60
N ARG A 35 -0.62 -4.55 -6.50
CA ARG A 35 0.55 -5.38 -6.87
C ARG A 35 1.80 -4.55 -7.18
N ASN A 36 2.99 -5.13 -6.99
CA ASN A 36 4.28 -4.51 -7.35
C ASN A 36 4.53 -3.11 -6.78
N ASN A 37 3.91 -2.80 -5.64
CA ASN A 37 4.07 -1.53 -4.96
C ASN A 37 5.30 -1.58 -4.05
N ARG A 38 6.10 -0.51 -4.01
CA ARG A 38 7.37 -0.41 -3.27
C ARG A 38 7.27 0.63 -2.14
N PRO A 39 6.71 0.25 -0.98
CA PRO A 39 6.64 1.12 0.18
C PRO A 39 8.00 1.31 0.86
N ASN A 40 8.28 2.53 1.31
CA ASN A 40 9.47 2.88 2.09
C ASN A 40 9.25 2.74 3.61
N ASN A 41 8.02 2.52 4.06
CA ASN A 41 7.65 2.39 5.48
C ASN A 41 7.70 0.94 5.99
N CYS A 42 8.40 0.04 5.28
CA CYS A 42 8.68 -1.32 5.74
C CYS A 42 9.55 -1.38 7.01
N GLY A 43 10.14 -0.25 7.43
CA GLY A 43 11.00 -0.11 8.61
C GLY A 43 10.27 0.23 9.92
N GLY A 44 8.96 0.02 10.02
CA GLY A 44 8.22 0.19 11.28
C GLY A 44 8.67 -0.79 12.38
N PRO A 45 8.22 -0.60 13.64
CA PRO A 45 8.60 -1.46 14.76
C PRO A 45 8.20 -2.93 14.61
N VAL A 46 7.31 -3.24 13.67
CA VAL A 46 6.96 -4.60 13.25
C VAL A 46 7.28 -4.75 11.76
N PRO A 47 8.23 -5.63 11.38
CA PRO A 47 8.48 -5.95 9.99
C PRO A 47 7.22 -6.52 9.35
N VAL A 48 6.77 -5.93 8.24
CA VAL A 48 5.61 -6.44 7.49
C VAL A 48 6.13 -7.48 6.49
N PRO A 49 5.76 -8.77 6.60
CA PRO A 49 6.20 -9.79 5.66
C PRO A 49 5.76 -9.46 4.22
N GLY A 50 6.69 -9.55 3.27
CA GLY A 50 6.44 -9.21 1.86
C GLY A 50 6.59 -7.72 1.52
N CYS A 51 6.92 -6.87 2.49
CA CYS A 51 7.23 -5.47 2.27
C CYS A 51 8.66 -5.36 1.70
N THR A 52 8.78 -5.14 0.39
CA THR A 52 10.06 -4.89 -0.28
C THR A 52 10.13 -3.42 -0.66
N GLY A 53 11.04 -2.71 0.00
CA GLY A 53 11.38 -1.32 -0.26
C GLY A 53 12.63 -1.18 -1.08
#